data_AF-A0A7Y9HMN2-F1
#
_entry.id   AF-A0A7Y9HMN2-F1
#
_cell.length_a   1.000
_cell.length_b   1.000
_cell.length_c   1.000
_cell.angle_alpha   90.00
_cell.angle_beta   90.00
_cell.angle_gamma   90.00
#
_symmetry.space_group_name_H-M   'P 1'
#
loop_
_entity.id
_entity.type
_entity.pdbx_description
1 polymer ?
#
loop_
_entity_poly.entity_id
_entity_poly.type
_entity_poly.pdbx_seq_one_letter_code
_entity_poly.pdbx_strand_id
1 'polypeptide(L)'
;MRSLCSLSLAALLLAARIVHAGSGAEAGATLPPGWTPVAASALHGNFRHAGHQDITMLARNGAAYGVLLLPGDASGGNASVVRTFGAGPANPPQLSLVHPGSYRPACHDGGYCAAVDIATDAIGLCHGEASCEIIYFKDNTFHNLTTTD
;
A
#
# COMPACT_ATOMS: atom_id res chain seq x y z
N MET A 1 41.38 -54.45 21.05
CA MET A 1 40.03 -54.65 20.48
C MET A 1 39.05 -53.80 21.28
N ARG A 2 38.09 -53.16 20.59
CA ARG A 2 37.18 -52.07 21.03
C ARG A 2 37.69 -50.65 20.71
N SER A 3 37.20 -50.08 19.61
CA SER A 3 36.16 -49.04 19.67
C SER A 3 35.66 -48.72 18.27
N LEU A 4 34.38 -48.99 18.05
CA LEU A 4 33.58 -48.60 16.89
C LEU A 4 32.89 -47.27 17.17
N CYS A 5 32.44 -46.64 16.08
CA CYS A 5 31.36 -45.67 16.00
C CYS A 5 31.60 -44.27 16.57
N SER A 6 31.79 -43.30 15.65
CA SER A 6 31.14 -42.00 15.72
C SER A 6 30.78 -41.51 14.32
N LEU A 7 29.66 -42.02 13.79
CA LEU A 7 28.79 -41.24 12.92
C LEU A 7 27.93 -40.37 13.84
N SER A 8 27.77 -39.09 13.53
CA SER A 8 26.45 -38.55 13.16
C SER A 8 26.31 -37.04 13.37
N LEU A 9 25.59 -36.47 12.42
CA LEU A 9 24.65 -35.35 12.53
C LEU A 9 25.18 -33.91 12.61
N ALA A 10 25.13 -33.30 11.43
CA ALA A 10 24.89 -31.89 11.23
C ALA A 10 23.68 -31.39 12.05
N ALA A 11 23.84 -30.23 12.68
CA ALA A 11 22.73 -29.37 13.10
C ALA A 11 22.94 -28.00 12.44
N LEU A 12 22.19 -27.79 11.36
CA LEU A 12 21.98 -26.51 10.72
C LEU A 12 21.14 -25.59 11.62
N LEU A 13 21.49 -24.30 11.58
CA LEU A 13 20.61 -23.11 11.64
C LEU A 13 19.79 -22.85 12.92
N LEU A 14 20.05 -21.69 13.54
CA LEU A 14 19.11 -20.57 13.47
C LEU A 14 19.79 -19.25 13.88
N ALA A 15 20.22 -18.45 12.89
CA ALA A 15 20.50 -17.04 13.13
C ALA A 15 19.15 -16.31 13.18
N ALA A 16 18.62 -16.09 14.38
CA ALA A 16 17.48 -15.22 14.58
C ALA A 16 17.89 -13.79 14.21
N ARG A 17 17.56 -13.37 12.98
CA ARG A 17 17.62 -11.95 12.63
C ARG A 17 16.47 -11.27 13.35
N ILE A 18 16.80 -10.46 14.36
CA ILE A 18 15.89 -9.47 14.91
C ILE A 18 15.54 -8.52 13.75
N VAL A 19 14.33 -8.68 13.21
CA VAL A 19 13.72 -7.71 12.31
C VAL A 19 13.51 -6.46 13.16
N HIS A 20 14.33 -5.42 12.93
CA HIS A 20 14.04 -4.09 13.41
C HIS A 20 12.71 -3.66 12.79
N ALA A 21 11.71 -3.40 13.63
CA ALA A 21 10.54 -2.63 13.25
C ALA A 21 11.04 -1.25 12.80
N GLY A 22 11.09 -1.03 11.49
CA GLY A 22 11.42 0.25 10.88
C GLY A 22 10.28 1.23 11.10
N SER A 23 10.17 1.79 12.30
CA SER A 23 9.47 3.05 12.54
C SER A 23 10.41 4.19 12.13
N GLY A 24 10.68 4.28 10.83
CA GLY A 24 11.36 5.43 10.24
C GLY A 24 10.34 6.13 9.37
N ALA A 25 9.92 7.33 9.77
CA ALA A 25 9.43 8.28 8.79
C ALA A 25 10.42 8.27 7.63
N GLU A 26 9.92 8.03 6.42
CA GLU A 26 10.70 7.96 5.19
C GLU A 26 11.48 9.27 5.03
N ALA A 27 12.72 9.27 5.53
CA ALA A 27 13.41 10.44 6.06
C ALA A 27 13.95 11.41 4.98
N GLY A 28 13.33 11.44 3.79
CA GLY A 28 13.81 12.27 2.69
C GLY A 28 12.76 12.68 1.66
N ALA A 29 11.49 12.27 1.77
CA ALA A 29 10.47 12.71 0.84
C ALA A 29 9.83 14.04 1.28
N THR A 30 9.69 14.98 0.35
CA THR A 30 9.01 16.25 0.63
C THR A 30 7.52 16.07 0.41
N LEU A 31 6.73 16.28 1.45
CA LEU A 31 5.27 16.28 1.35
C LEU A 31 4.77 17.62 0.80
N PRO A 32 3.62 17.64 0.09
CA PRO A 32 3.00 18.90 -0.31
C PRO A 32 2.70 19.80 0.91
N PRO A 33 2.73 21.13 0.75
CA PRO A 33 2.51 22.05 1.86
C PRO A 33 1.19 21.79 2.61
N GLY A 34 1.25 21.82 3.94
CA GLY A 34 0.09 21.61 4.82
C GLY A 34 -0.30 20.13 5.05
N TRP A 35 0.32 19.19 4.34
CA TRP A 35 0.09 17.77 4.57
C TRP A 35 0.98 17.22 5.68
N THR A 36 0.38 16.42 6.56
CA THR A 36 1.07 15.76 7.68
C THR A 36 0.76 14.26 7.65
N PRO A 37 1.76 13.36 7.72
CA PRO A 37 1.52 11.92 7.68
C PRO A 37 0.64 11.45 8.83
N VAL A 38 -0.20 10.45 8.54
CA VAL A 38 -0.88 9.64 9.55
C VAL A 38 0.05 8.50 9.93
N ALA A 39 0.32 8.34 11.23
CA ALA A 39 1.26 7.33 11.72
C ALA A 39 0.86 5.91 11.28
N ALA A 40 1.88 5.09 10.97
CA ALA A 40 1.72 3.67 10.62
C ALA A 40 0.75 3.39 9.46
N SER A 41 0.69 4.28 8.46
CA SER A 41 -0.19 4.13 7.29
C SER A 41 0.54 3.85 5.97
N ALA A 42 1.87 3.68 6.01
CA ALA A 42 2.67 3.48 4.80
C ALA A 42 2.51 2.05 4.23
N LEU A 43 2.39 1.93 2.92
CA LEU A 43 2.40 0.68 2.17
C LEU A 43 3.37 0.78 0.99
N HIS A 44 4.10 -0.30 0.76
CA HIS A 44 4.96 -0.44 -0.41
C HIS A 44 4.26 -1.25 -1.50
N GLY A 45 4.39 -0.81 -2.74
CA GLY A 45 3.82 -1.50 -3.89
C GLY A 45 4.37 -0.96 -5.20
N ASN A 46 4.24 -1.73 -6.26
CA ASN A 46 4.60 -1.30 -7.60
C ASN A 46 3.43 -0.50 -8.20
N PHE A 47 3.14 0.70 -7.69
CA PHE A 47 1.90 1.39 -8.01
C PHE A 47 1.87 1.98 -9.43
N ARG A 48 2.97 2.62 -9.87
CA ARG A 48 3.05 3.25 -11.19
C ARG A 48 3.57 2.32 -12.27
N HIS A 49 4.57 1.51 -11.95
CA HIS A 49 5.25 0.63 -12.90
C HIS A 49 5.67 -0.68 -12.23
N ALA A 50 5.49 -1.81 -12.94
CA ALA A 50 5.98 -3.10 -12.47
C ALA A 50 7.49 -3.07 -12.23
N GLY A 51 7.94 -3.61 -11.08
CA GLY A 51 9.34 -3.64 -10.71
C GLY A 51 9.91 -2.32 -10.18
N HIS A 52 9.10 -1.27 -10.07
CA HIS A 52 9.48 -0.02 -9.40
C HIS A 52 8.67 0.12 -8.11
N GLN A 53 9.35 -0.06 -6.98
CA GLN A 53 8.71 0.07 -5.68
C GLN A 53 8.40 1.54 -5.41
N ASP A 54 7.13 1.83 -5.18
CA ASP A 54 6.61 3.10 -4.72
C ASP A 54 6.11 2.92 -3.27
N ILE A 55 5.85 4.05 -2.61
CA ILE A 55 5.28 4.06 -1.27
C ILE A 55 4.01 4.89 -1.30
N THR A 56 2.94 4.39 -0.70
CA THR A 56 1.73 5.17 -0.45
C THR A 56 1.53 5.34 1.04
N MET A 57 0.98 6.48 1.47
CA MET A 57 0.64 6.73 2.87
C MET A 57 -0.63 7.56 3.00
N LEU A 58 -1.25 7.50 4.18
CA LEU A 58 -2.28 8.46 4.55
C LEU A 58 -1.63 9.72 5.08
N ALA A 59 -2.16 10.86 4.69
CA ALA A 59 -1.82 12.15 5.27
C ALA A 59 -3.09 12.98 5.50
N ARG A 60 -2.97 14.01 6.32
CA ARG A 60 -4.04 14.97 6.64
C ARG A 60 -3.61 16.40 6.34
N ASN A 61 -4.57 17.22 5.93
CA ASN A 61 -4.42 18.66 5.74
C ASN A 61 -5.69 19.36 6.26
N GLY A 62 -5.62 19.90 7.48
CA GLY A 62 -6.79 20.44 8.18
C GLY A 62 -7.85 19.37 8.42
N ALA A 63 -9.05 19.58 7.87
CA ALA A 63 -10.17 18.64 7.93
C ALA A 63 -10.16 17.60 6.80
N ALA A 64 -9.25 17.70 5.84
CA ALA A 64 -9.14 16.75 4.73
C ALA A 64 -8.11 15.66 5.04
N TYR A 65 -8.36 14.49 4.47
CA TYR A 65 -7.42 13.38 4.40
C TYR A 65 -7.07 13.11 2.93
N GLY A 66 -6.00 12.34 2.74
CA GLY A 66 -5.59 11.97 1.41
C GLY A 66 -4.61 10.82 1.41
N VAL A 67 -4.55 10.18 0.27
CA VAL A 67 -3.55 9.17 -0.08
C VAL A 67 -2.45 9.90 -0.84
N LEU A 68 -1.23 9.81 -0.34
CA LEU A 68 -0.04 10.38 -0.95
C LEU A 68 0.82 9.25 -1.50
N LEU A 69 1.36 9.46 -2.70
CA LEU A 69 2.32 8.57 -3.32
C LEU A 69 3.69 9.20 -3.30
N LEU A 70 4.68 8.44 -2.82
CA LEU A 70 6.08 8.77 -2.82
C LEU A 70 6.78 7.83 -3.81
N PRO A 71 7.55 8.36 -4.75
CA PRO A 71 8.37 7.53 -5.62
C PRO A 71 9.47 6.86 -4.78
N GLY A 72 9.70 5.55 -4.96
CA GLY A 72 10.66 4.82 -4.14
C GLY A 72 12.10 4.85 -4.65
N ASP A 73 12.42 5.73 -5.60
CA ASP A 73 13.80 6.10 -5.86
C ASP A 73 14.34 6.85 -4.64
N ALA A 74 15.17 6.15 -3.86
CA ALA A 74 15.66 6.54 -2.55
C ALA A 74 16.53 7.81 -2.58
N SER A 75 15.94 9.00 -2.73
CA SER A 75 16.38 10.29 -2.19
C SER A 75 15.58 11.45 -2.80
N GLY A 76 14.71 12.10 -2.04
CA GLY A 76 14.25 13.45 -2.38
C GLY A 76 13.09 13.56 -3.37
N GLY A 77 12.39 12.47 -3.68
CA GLY A 77 11.15 12.52 -4.44
C GLY A 77 10.09 13.39 -3.77
N ASN A 78 9.36 14.18 -4.56
CA ASN A 78 8.19 14.90 -4.07
C ASN A 78 7.01 13.95 -4.01
N ALA A 79 6.37 13.87 -2.85
CA ALA A 79 5.11 13.14 -2.74
C ALA A 79 4.03 13.86 -3.55
N SER A 80 3.18 13.09 -4.23
CA SER A 80 1.99 13.60 -4.91
C SER A 80 0.73 13.13 -4.20
N VAL A 81 -0.28 14.00 -4.14
CA VAL A 81 -1.61 13.61 -3.64
C VAL A 81 -2.33 12.87 -4.76
N VAL A 82 -2.65 11.59 -4.56
CA VAL A 82 -3.35 10.77 -5.57
C VAL A 82 -4.85 10.72 -5.33
N ARG A 83 -5.28 10.92 -4.07
CA ARG A 83 -6.69 10.98 -3.69
C ARG A 83 -6.85 11.91 -2.50
N THR A 84 -7.86 12.76 -2.53
CA THR A 84 -8.32 13.54 -1.38
C THR A 84 -9.73 13.12 -0.99
N PHE A 85 -10.03 13.20 0.29
CA PHE A 85 -11.36 12.98 0.83
C PHE A 85 -11.56 13.85 2.06
N GLY A 86 -12.81 14.18 2.39
CA GLY A 86 -13.12 14.97 3.59
C GLY A 86 -12.77 14.21 4.87
N ALA A 87 -13.08 14.81 6.02
CA ALA A 87 -13.10 14.08 7.29
C ALA A 87 -14.04 12.88 7.13
N GLY A 88 -13.44 11.71 6.93
CA GLY A 88 -14.15 10.45 6.74
C GLY A 88 -14.91 10.06 8.01
N PRO A 89 -15.88 9.13 7.89
CA PRO A 89 -16.91 8.80 8.89
C PRO A 89 -16.35 8.34 10.24
N ALA A 90 -17.19 7.90 11.17
CA ALA A 90 -16.82 7.44 12.52
C ALA A 90 -15.61 6.45 12.58
N ASN A 91 -15.22 5.85 11.45
CA ASN A 91 -14.12 4.90 11.33
C ASN A 91 -12.89 5.53 10.62
N PRO A 92 -11.67 5.33 11.16
CA PRO A 92 -10.43 5.75 10.50
C PRO A 92 -10.24 5.09 9.12
N PRO A 93 -9.75 5.81 8.10
CA PRO A 93 -9.40 5.22 6.82
C PRO A 93 -8.23 4.24 6.98
N GLN A 94 -8.26 3.14 6.22
CA GLN A 94 -7.18 2.16 6.17
C GLN A 94 -6.73 1.94 4.74
N LEU A 95 -5.42 1.75 4.57
CA LEU A 95 -4.85 1.35 3.29
C LEU A 95 -4.60 -0.15 3.26
N SER A 96 -4.75 -0.75 2.09
CA SER A 96 -4.36 -2.13 1.78
C SER A 96 -3.70 -2.22 0.41
N LEU A 97 -2.88 -3.25 0.20
CA LEU A 97 -2.28 -3.55 -1.09
C LEU A 97 -3.26 -4.40 -1.92
N VAL A 98 -3.58 -3.93 -3.12
CA VAL A 98 -4.38 -4.66 -4.10
C VAL A 98 -3.46 -5.11 -5.22
N HIS A 99 -3.42 -6.41 -5.52
CA HIS A 99 -2.51 -6.94 -6.53
C HIS A 99 -3.04 -6.72 -7.97
N PRO A 100 -2.19 -6.87 -8.99
CA PRO A 100 -2.65 -6.90 -10.37
C PRO A 100 -3.72 -7.97 -10.60
N GLY A 101 -4.73 -7.65 -11.41
CA GLY A 101 -5.85 -8.55 -11.65
C GLY A 101 -7.02 -7.88 -12.38
N SER A 102 -8.08 -8.65 -12.60
CA SER A 102 -9.32 -8.17 -13.19
C SER A 102 -10.36 -7.97 -12.10
N TYR A 103 -10.82 -6.72 -11.93
CA TYR A 103 -11.70 -6.30 -10.85
C TYR A 103 -13.05 -5.84 -11.39
N ARG A 104 -14.14 -6.24 -10.75
CA ARG A 104 -15.49 -5.84 -11.15
C ARG A 104 -16.01 -4.78 -10.18
N PRO A 105 -16.30 -3.55 -10.64
CA PRO A 105 -16.90 -2.54 -9.78
C PRO A 105 -18.35 -2.87 -9.46
N ALA A 106 -18.84 -2.26 -8.38
CA ALA A 106 -20.27 -2.17 -8.11
C ALA A 106 -20.91 -1.13 -9.04
N CYS A 107 -21.94 -1.51 -9.77
CA CYS A 107 -22.74 -0.56 -10.54
C CYS A 107 -23.92 -0.05 -9.71
N HIS A 108 -24.31 1.21 -9.94
CA HIS A 108 -25.39 1.84 -9.20
C HIS A 108 -26.78 1.24 -9.49
N ASP A 109 -26.94 0.51 -10.59
CA ASP A 109 -28.17 -0.19 -10.97
C ASP A 109 -28.26 -1.62 -10.37
N GLY A 110 -27.28 -2.03 -9.55
CA GLY A 110 -27.18 -3.41 -9.05
C GLY A 110 -26.83 -4.44 -10.13
N GLY A 111 -26.50 -3.97 -11.34
CA GLY A 111 -26.09 -4.78 -12.47
C GLY A 111 -24.60 -5.12 -12.44
N TYR A 112 -24.17 -5.76 -13.53
CA TYR A 112 -22.78 -6.15 -13.72
C TYR A 112 -22.03 -5.14 -14.60
N CYS A 113 -20.98 -4.56 -14.04
CA CYS A 113 -20.11 -3.66 -14.79
C CYS A 113 -19.05 -4.45 -15.54
N ALA A 114 -18.53 -3.87 -16.62
CA ALA A 114 -17.35 -4.39 -17.27
C ALA A 114 -16.20 -4.50 -16.26
N ALA A 115 -15.45 -5.59 -16.33
CA ALA A 115 -14.27 -5.74 -15.50
C ALA A 115 -13.21 -4.70 -15.90
N VAL A 116 -12.45 -4.25 -14.91
CA VAL A 116 -11.33 -3.34 -15.05
C VAL A 116 -10.06 -4.12 -14.77
N ASP A 117 -9.21 -4.24 -15.78
CA ASP A 117 -7.90 -4.86 -15.63
C ASP A 117 -6.90 -3.85 -15.07
N ILE A 118 -6.27 -4.23 -13.97
CA ILE A 118 -5.24 -3.47 -13.26
C ILE A 118 -3.91 -4.21 -13.45
N ALA A 119 -2.97 -3.55 -14.12
CA ALA A 119 -1.70 -4.15 -14.55
C ALA A 119 -0.57 -4.06 -13.50
N THR A 120 -0.73 -3.20 -12.51
CA THR A 120 0.25 -2.90 -11.46
C THR A 120 -0.37 -3.10 -10.08
N ASP A 121 0.41 -2.98 -9.00
CA ASP A 121 -0.22 -2.93 -7.67
C ASP A 121 -1.13 -1.69 -7.60
N ALA A 122 -2.22 -1.81 -6.85
CA ALA A 122 -3.19 -0.76 -6.59
C ALA A 122 -3.36 -0.54 -5.09
N ILE A 123 -3.99 0.57 -4.74
CA ILE A 123 -4.17 1.01 -3.36
C ILE A 123 -5.64 0.77 -2.99
N GLY A 124 -5.90 -0.15 -2.07
CA GLY A 124 -7.21 -0.27 -1.45
C GLY A 124 -7.35 0.78 -0.36
N LEU A 125 -8.37 1.64 -0.46
CA LEU A 125 -8.73 2.64 0.56
C LEU A 125 -10.10 2.28 1.13
N CYS A 126 -10.14 1.87 2.40
CA CYS A 126 -11.38 1.49 3.08
C CYS A 126 -11.76 2.49 4.18
N HIS A 127 -13.04 2.87 4.23
CA HIS A 127 -13.61 3.76 5.25
C HIS A 127 -14.45 2.94 6.25
N GLY A 128 -13.80 2.01 6.97
CA GLY A 128 -14.48 0.97 7.74
C GLY A 128 -14.77 -0.27 6.88
N GLU A 129 -15.73 -1.10 7.30
CA GLU A 129 -15.99 -2.41 6.68
C GLU A 129 -16.82 -2.34 5.39
N ALA A 130 -17.65 -1.30 5.21
CA ALA A 130 -18.71 -1.31 4.20
C ALA A 130 -18.39 -0.51 2.92
N SER A 131 -17.26 0.18 2.84
CA SER A 131 -16.91 0.96 1.64
C SER A 131 -15.41 0.99 1.41
N CYS A 132 -15.00 0.28 0.35
CA CYS A 132 -13.63 0.28 -0.13
C CYS A 132 -13.55 0.80 -1.56
N GLU A 133 -12.49 1.52 -1.84
CA GLU A 133 -12.12 1.99 -3.18
C GLU A 133 -10.80 1.35 -3.58
N ILE A 134 -10.66 0.97 -4.85
CA ILE A 134 -9.38 0.58 -5.44
C ILE A 134 -8.88 1.77 -6.25
N ILE A 135 -7.75 2.34 -5.86
CA ILE A 135 -7.07 3.42 -6.56
C ILE A 135 -5.93 2.80 -7.37
N TYR A 136 -5.98 2.91 -8.70
CA TYR A 136 -5.06 2.23 -9.61
C TYR A 136 -4.47 3.18 -10.64
N PHE A 137 -3.28 2.86 -11.16
CA PHE A 137 -2.60 3.67 -12.16
C PHE A 137 -2.86 3.15 -13.56
N LYS A 138 -3.32 4.01 -14.47
CA LYS A 138 -3.55 3.69 -15.88
C LYS A 138 -3.49 4.96 -16.72
N ASP A 139 -2.99 4.86 -17.95
CA ASP A 139 -2.93 6.00 -18.88
C ASP A 139 -2.20 7.22 -18.26
N ASN A 140 -1.14 6.94 -17.49
CA ASN A 140 -0.31 7.91 -16.80
C ASN A 140 -1.04 8.76 -15.73
N THR A 141 -2.17 8.28 -15.20
CA THR A 141 -2.91 8.92 -14.11
C THR A 141 -3.51 7.90 -13.14
N PHE A 142 -3.84 8.34 -11.93
CA PHE A 142 -4.59 7.53 -10.98
C PHE A 142 -6.10 7.61 -11.26
N HIS A 143 -6.75 6.46 -11.15
CA HIS A 143 -8.19 6.25 -11.30
C HIS A 143 -8.73 5.58 -10.05
N ASN A 144 -10.03 5.71 -9.80
CA ASN A 144 -10.71 5.09 -8.67
C ASN A 144 -11.82 4.15 -9.14
N LEU A 145 -11.87 2.98 -8.51
CA LEU A 145 -12.91 1.98 -8.68
C LEU A 145 -13.61 1.78 -7.34
N THR A 146 -14.91 2.01 -7.26
CA THR A 146 -15.67 1.69 -6.05
C THR A 146 -16.04 0.21 -6.08
N THR A 147 -15.69 -0.50 -5.01
CA THR A 147 -16.11 -1.88 -4.77
C THR A 147 -17.03 -1.89 -3.55
N THR A 148 -18.27 -2.30 -3.72
CA THR A 148 -19.13 -2.66 -2.58
C THR A 148 -18.94 -4.16 -2.32
N ASP A 149 -19.17 -4.59 -1.08
CA ASP A 149 -19.47 -6.00 -0.83
C ASP A 149 -20.82 -6.40 -1.46
#